data_AF-A0A352CN07-F1
#
_entry.id   AF-A0A352CN07-F1
#
_cell.length_a   1.000
_cell.length_b   1.000
_cell.length_c   1.000
_cell.angle_alpha   90.00
_cell.angle_beta   90.00
_cell.angle_gamma   90.00
#
_symmetry.space_group_name_H-M   'P 1'
#
loop_
_entity.id
_entity.type
_entity.pdbx_description
1 polymer ?
#
loop_
_entity_poly.entity_id
_entity_poly.type
_entity_poly.pdbx_seq_one_letter_code
_entity_poly.pdbx_strand_id
1 'polypeptide(L)'
;MNGRNDAAEAARQREYISKIAAMISGEDLKYMVVTFGCQMNERDSEKIAGALEQMGYSKASSEEDADILVYNTCTVRENADKRLYGRLGVCKQYKSRNRDMIIALCGCMMQEEEVIEKLKRSYPNVDVIFGTHNIFKFPELLHSRL
;
A
#
# COMPACT_ATOMS: atom_id res chain seq x y z
N MET A 1 2.85 -22.18 -20.84
CA MET A 1 2.99 -20.97 -21.67
C MET A 1 2.50 -19.79 -20.84
N ASN A 2 3.36 -18.85 -20.43
CA ASN A 2 2.96 -17.54 -19.85
C ASN A 2 4.10 -16.47 -19.83
N GLY A 3 5.36 -16.84 -20.07
CA GLY A 3 6.50 -15.92 -19.88
C GLY A 3 6.59 -14.67 -20.78
N ARG A 4 5.76 -14.52 -21.83
CA ARG A 4 5.70 -13.26 -22.62
C ARG A 4 4.86 -12.18 -21.96
N ASN A 5 3.82 -12.55 -21.21
CA ASN A 5 2.94 -11.59 -20.55
C ASN A 5 3.62 -11.01 -19.28
N ASP A 6 4.38 -11.85 -18.58
CA ASP A 6 5.08 -11.48 -17.35
C ASP A 6 6.21 -10.46 -17.60
N ALA A 7 6.93 -10.59 -18.72
CA ALA A 7 8.02 -9.67 -19.07
C ALA A 7 7.52 -8.27 -19.45
N ALA A 8 6.40 -8.20 -20.18
CA ALA A 8 5.75 -6.94 -20.55
C ALA A 8 5.21 -6.24 -19.29
N GLU A 9 4.56 -6.98 -18.40
CA GLU A 9 4.05 -6.46 -17.14
C GLU A 9 5.19 -5.95 -16.25
N ALA A 10 6.29 -6.72 -16.10
CA ALA A 10 7.45 -6.28 -15.35
C ALA A 10 8.09 -5.01 -15.93
N ALA A 11 8.14 -4.87 -17.26
CA ALA A 11 8.61 -3.64 -17.91
C ALA A 11 7.70 -2.44 -17.60
N ARG A 12 6.39 -2.66 -17.63
CA ARG A 12 5.39 -1.64 -17.28
C ARG A 12 5.54 -1.16 -15.84
N GLN A 13 5.72 -2.07 -14.90
CA GLN A 13 5.90 -1.70 -13.49
C GLN A 13 7.22 -0.96 -13.25
N ARG A 14 8.31 -1.32 -13.97
CA ARG A 14 9.56 -0.54 -13.96
C ARG A 14 9.37 0.88 -14.50
N GLU A 15 8.55 1.05 -15.53
CA GLU A 15 8.22 2.37 -16.07
C GLU A 15 7.51 3.24 -15.03
N TYR A 16 6.51 2.69 -14.33
CA TYR A 16 5.81 3.42 -13.25
C TYR A 16 6.74 3.75 -12.08
N ILE A 17 7.62 2.83 -11.68
CA ILE A 17 8.65 3.10 -10.66
C ILE A 17 9.51 4.30 -11.09
N SER A 18 10.00 4.31 -12.33
CA SER A 18 10.83 5.41 -12.84
C SER A 18 10.08 6.74 -12.92
N LYS A 19 8.79 6.71 -13.28
CA LYS A 19 7.94 7.91 -13.30
C LYS A 19 7.77 8.50 -11.91
N ILE A 20 7.42 7.67 -10.93
CA ILE A 20 7.26 8.10 -9.54
C ILE A 20 8.60 8.64 -9.01
N ALA A 21 9.71 7.94 -9.25
CA ALA A 21 11.04 8.40 -8.83
C ALA A 21 11.42 9.77 -9.42
N ALA A 22 11.03 10.04 -10.67
CA ALA A 22 11.22 11.36 -11.27
C ALA A 22 10.30 12.43 -10.64
N MET A 23 9.05 12.07 -10.31
CA MET A 23 8.08 12.99 -9.69
C MET A 23 8.50 13.43 -8.28
N ILE A 24 9.11 12.52 -7.50
CA ILE A 24 9.49 12.78 -6.11
C ILE A 24 10.98 13.13 -5.95
N SER A 25 11.69 13.33 -7.06
CA SER A 25 13.13 13.55 -7.05
C SER A 25 13.49 14.82 -6.27
N GLY A 26 14.31 14.67 -5.22
CA GLY A 26 14.73 15.77 -4.35
C GLY A 26 13.90 15.93 -3.07
N GLU A 27 12.83 15.15 -2.90
CA GLU A 27 12.02 15.11 -1.68
C GLU A 27 12.47 13.97 -0.75
N ASP A 28 12.43 14.17 0.57
CA ASP A 28 12.64 13.10 1.58
C ASP A 28 11.29 12.47 1.97
N LEU A 29 10.64 11.83 1.00
CA LEU A 29 9.36 11.17 1.25
C LEU A 29 9.55 9.80 1.91
N LYS A 30 8.67 9.52 2.87
CA LYS A 30 8.78 8.35 3.75
C LYS A 30 7.65 7.36 3.56
N TYR A 31 7.95 6.09 3.73
CA TYR A 31 6.97 5.02 3.70
C TYR A 31 6.96 4.20 4.99
N MET A 32 5.80 3.63 5.31
CA MET A 32 5.66 2.64 6.37
C MET A 32 4.75 1.50 5.91
N VAL A 33 5.20 0.27 6.07
CA VAL A 33 4.38 -0.93 5.85
C VAL A 33 4.10 -1.58 7.19
N VAL A 34 2.82 -1.69 7.55
CA VAL A 34 2.35 -2.30 8.79
C VAL A 34 1.68 -3.63 8.45
N THR A 35 2.32 -4.72 8.86
CA THR A 35 1.84 -6.08 8.63
C THR A 35 0.91 -6.54 9.76
N PHE A 36 -0.26 -7.06 9.41
CA PHE A 36 -1.18 -7.75 10.31
C PHE A 36 -1.57 -9.11 9.72
N GLY A 37 -0.83 -10.18 10.04
CA GLY A 37 -1.17 -11.47 9.45
C GLY A 37 -0.26 -12.63 9.75
N CYS A 38 0.14 -13.31 8.68
CA CYS A 38 1.01 -14.48 8.70
C CYS A 38 2.32 -14.21 7.93
N GLN A 39 3.18 -15.22 7.84
CA GLN A 39 4.45 -15.13 7.11
C GLN A 39 4.28 -14.74 5.63
N MET A 40 3.15 -15.06 5.01
CA MET A 40 2.89 -14.62 3.63
C MET A 40 2.73 -13.10 3.56
N ASN A 41 2.06 -12.48 4.53
CA ASN A 41 1.95 -11.03 4.59
C ASN A 41 3.32 -10.38 4.82
N GLU A 42 4.19 -10.96 5.65
CA GLU A 42 5.55 -10.40 5.83
C GLU A 42 6.33 -10.41 4.51
N ARG A 43 6.31 -11.52 3.78
CA ARG A 43 6.94 -11.61 2.45
C ARG A 43 6.34 -10.61 1.45
N ASP A 44 5.04 -10.40 1.50
CA ASP A 44 4.37 -9.43 0.64
C ASP A 44 4.71 -7.99 1.03
N SER A 45 4.84 -7.71 2.33
CA SER A 45 5.32 -6.43 2.85
C SER A 45 6.74 -6.13 2.40
N GLU A 46 7.64 -7.13 2.36
CA GLU A 46 9.00 -6.96 1.81
C GLU A 46 9.00 -6.55 0.33
N LYS A 47 8.10 -7.13 -0.48
CA LYS A 47 7.96 -6.74 -1.90
C LYS A 47 7.47 -5.32 -2.05
N ILE A 48 6.48 -4.92 -1.25
CA ILE A 48 5.92 -3.57 -1.25
C ILE A 48 6.99 -2.55 -0.83
N ALA A 49 7.71 -2.85 0.24
CA ALA A 49 8.84 -2.04 0.72
C ALA A 49 9.91 -1.89 -0.36
N GLY A 50 10.35 -2.99 -0.99
CA GLY A 50 11.35 -2.95 -2.06
C GLY A 50 10.89 -2.19 -3.30
N ALA A 51 9.58 -2.15 -3.59
CA ALA A 51 9.04 -1.31 -4.67
C ALA A 51 9.08 0.18 -4.31
N LEU A 52 8.71 0.54 -3.08
CA LEU A 52 8.77 1.92 -2.57
C LEU A 52 10.21 2.44 -2.51
N GLU A 53 11.15 1.61 -2.07
CA GLU A 53 12.58 1.96 -2.06
C GLU A 53 13.12 2.20 -3.47
N GLN A 54 12.72 1.39 -4.45
CA GLN A 54 13.07 1.60 -5.86
C GLN A 54 12.47 2.88 -6.45
N MET A 55 11.33 3.35 -5.92
CA MET A 55 10.73 4.64 -6.30
C MET A 55 11.43 5.83 -5.63
N GLY A 56 12.29 5.61 -4.62
CA GLY A 56 13.00 6.67 -3.91
C GLY A 56 12.46 7.02 -2.53
N TYR A 57 11.45 6.30 -2.00
CA TYR A 57 10.98 6.51 -0.64
C TYR A 57 11.94 5.92 0.39
N SER A 58 12.10 6.60 1.52
CA SER A 58 12.84 6.11 2.69
C SER A 58 11.90 5.53 3.75
N LYS A 59 12.39 4.64 4.62
CA LYS A 59 11.53 4.04 5.66
C LYS A 59 11.27 5.03 6.79
N ALA A 60 9.99 5.23 7.15
CA ALA A 60 9.57 6.07 8.26
C ALA A 60 9.91 5.45 9.62
N SER A 61 10.11 6.29 10.63
CA SER A 61 10.23 5.89 12.04
C SER A 61 8.90 5.48 12.68
N SER A 62 7.79 6.01 12.16
CA SER A 62 6.46 5.80 12.71
C SER A 62 5.38 5.90 11.64
N GLU A 63 4.14 5.51 11.96
CA GLU A 63 2.99 5.66 11.05
C GLU A 63 2.63 7.13 10.78
N GLU A 64 2.90 8.04 11.74
CA GLU A 64 2.59 9.47 11.60
C GLU A 64 3.61 10.24 10.75
N ASP A 65 4.83 9.73 10.64
CA ASP A 65 5.93 10.32 9.86
C ASP A 65 5.92 9.86 8.39
N ALA A 66 4.99 8.99 8.00
CA ALA A 66 4.95 8.41 6.66
C ALA A 66 4.10 9.26 5.69
N ASP A 67 4.62 9.48 4.49
CA ASP A 67 3.87 10.01 3.36
C ASP A 67 3.07 8.91 2.65
N ILE A 68 3.57 7.68 2.69
CA ILE A 68 2.85 6.48 2.25
C ILE A 68 2.73 5.47 3.39
N LEU A 69 1.52 5.20 3.83
CA LEU A 69 1.21 4.19 4.84
C LEU A 69 0.46 3.03 4.22
N VAL A 70 1.06 1.83 4.27
CA VAL A 70 0.48 0.59 3.74
C VAL A 70 0.11 -0.33 4.90
N TYR A 71 -1.17 -0.71 5.00
CA TYR A 71 -1.57 -1.81 5.90
C TYR A 71 -1.75 -3.10 5.11
N ASN A 72 -0.98 -4.14 5.45
CA ASN A 72 -1.05 -5.45 4.82
C ASN A 72 -1.72 -6.46 5.75
N THR A 73 -2.98 -6.79 5.50
CA THR A 73 -3.84 -7.54 6.44
C THR A 73 -4.25 -8.93 5.92
N CYS A 74 -4.40 -9.88 6.84
CA CYS A 74 -4.91 -11.22 6.57
C CYS A 74 -6.34 -11.42 7.08
N THR A 75 -7.06 -12.40 6.53
CA THR A 75 -8.40 -12.83 6.99
C THR A 75 -8.36 -13.90 8.08
N VAL A 76 -7.25 -14.63 8.22
CA VAL A 76 -7.19 -15.84 9.08
C VAL A 76 -6.89 -15.54 10.56
N ARG A 77 -6.56 -14.30 10.89
CA ARG A 77 -6.25 -13.89 12.28
C ARG A 77 -7.48 -13.26 12.90
N GLU A 78 -7.86 -13.73 14.08
CA GLU A 78 -8.96 -13.13 14.84
C GLU A 78 -8.72 -11.63 15.09
N ASN A 79 -9.79 -10.84 14.92
CA ASN A 79 -9.81 -9.39 15.12
C ASN A 79 -8.86 -8.59 14.20
N ALA A 80 -8.35 -9.17 13.10
CA ALA A 80 -7.54 -8.44 12.13
C ALA A 80 -8.31 -7.23 11.54
N ASP A 81 -9.61 -7.41 11.31
CA ASP A 81 -10.54 -6.40 10.83
C ASP A 81 -10.68 -5.25 11.85
N LYS A 82 -10.92 -5.56 13.13
CA LYS A 82 -11.02 -4.56 14.20
C LYS A 82 -9.74 -3.76 14.36
N ARG A 83 -8.57 -4.41 14.27
CA ARG A 83 -7.26 -3.73 14.32
C ARG A 83 -7.11 -2.76 13.16
N LEU A 84 -7.43 -3.20 11.94
CA LEU A 84 -7.40 -2.34 10.76
C LEU A 84 -8.33 -1.13 10.93
N TYR A 85 -9.59 -1.37 11.30
CA TYR A 85 -10.58 -0.30 11.47
C TYR A 85 -10.18 0.71 12.57
N GLY A 86 -9.57 0.25 13.66
CA GLY A 86 -9.03 1.11 14.70
C GLY A 86 -7.92 2.02 14.16
N ARG A 87 -6.99 1.46 13.39
CA ARG A 87 -5.89 2.21 12.75
C ARG A 87 -6.39 3.23 11.74
N LEU A 88 -7.37 2.86 10.90
CA LEU A 88 -8.00 3.78 9.96
C LEU A 88 -8.73 4.95 10.65
N GLY A 89 -9.22 4.73 11.88
CA GLY A 89 -9.76 5.80 12.72
C GLY A 89 -8.70 6.84 13.09
N VAL A 90 -7.51 6.38 13.48
CA VAL A 90 -6.36 7.24 13.84
C VAL A 90 -5.80 7.96 12.61
N CYS A 91 -5.80 7.31 11.44
CA CYS A 91 -5.30 7.89 10.20
C CYS A 91 -5.95 9.22 9.79
N LYS A 92 -7.17 9.51 10.26
CA LYS A 92 -7.80 10.82 10.06
C LYS A 92 -6.97 11.96 10.67
N GLN A 93 -6.32 11.70 11.80
CA GLN A 93 -5.43 12.66 12.46
C GLN A 93 -4.13 12.84 11.66
N TYR A 94 -3.53 11.75 11.17
CA TYR A 94 -2.33 11.84 10.32
C TYR A 94 -2.60 12.67 9.06
N LYS A 95 -3.71 12.40 8.36
CA LYS A 95 -4.12 13.19 7.19
C LYS A 95 -4.42 14.66 7.51
N SER A 96 -4.79 14.98 8.74
CA SER A 96 -4.99 16.38 9.13
C SER A 96 -3.69 17.17 9.22
N ARG A 97 -2.57 16.50 9.49
CA ARG A 97 -1.22 17.07 9.55
C ARG A 97 -0.52 17.04 8.18
N ASN A 98 -0.71 15.96 7.42
CA ASN A 98 -0.21 15.79 6.06
C ASN A 98 -1.38 15.44 5.13
N ARG A 99 -1.91 16.43 4.40
CA ARG A 99 -3.06 16.24 3.50
C ARG A 99 -2.73 15.38 2.28
N ASP A 100 -1.45 15.29 1.93
CA ASP A 100 -0.95 14.56 0.77
C ASP A 100 -0.61 13.10 1.10
N MET A 101 -0.64 12.74 2.39
CA MET A 101 -0.45 11.36 2.85
C MET A 101 -1.39 10.38 2.12
N ILE A 102 -0.79 9.31 1.61
CA ILE A 102 -1.46 8.21 0.92
C ILE A 102 -1.61 7.04 1.89
N ILE A 103 -2.83 6.50 1.97
CA ILE A 103 -3.16 5.30 2.73
C ILE A 103 -3.52 4.20 1.74
N ALA A 104 -2.72 3.13 1.75
CA ALA A 104 -2.94 1.97 0.93
C ALA A 104 -3.27 0.73 1.78
N LEU A 105 -4.20 -0.09 1.30
CA LEU A 105 -4.58 -1.35 1.93
C LEU A 105 -4.25 -2.52 1.01
N CYS A 106 -3.62 -3.54 1.59
CA CYS A 106 -3.21 -4.76 0.89
C CYS A 106 -3.56 -6.01 1.70
N GLY A 107 -3.52 -7.17 1.04
CA GLY A 107 -3.52 -8.48 1.67
C GLY A 107 -4.77 -9.30 1.37
N CYS A 108 -4.90 -10.48 1.99
CA CYS A 108 -6.02 -11.39 1.74
C CYS A 108 -7.36 -10.73 2.08
N MET A 109 -7.39 -9.88 3.11
CA MET A 109 -8.61 -9.19 3.52
C MET A 109 -9.14 -8.22 2.46
N MET A 110 -8.29 -7.69 1.58
CA MET A 110 -8.67 -6.81 0.48
C MET A 110 -9.23 -7.55 -0.74
N GLN A 111 -9.54 -8.83 -0.58
CA GLN A 111 -10.23 -9.66 -1.59
C GLN A 111 -11.66 -10.00 -1.16
N GLU A 112 -12.03 -9.70 0.09
CA GLU A 112 -13.39 -9.91 0.60
C GLU A 112 -14.28 -8.73 0.20
N GLU A 113 -15.32 -9.00 -0.60
CA GLU A 113 -16.21 -7.96 -1.14
C GLU A 113 -16.83 -7.11 -0.03
N GLU A 114 -17.34 -7.74 1.03
CA GLU A 114 -17.97 -7.06 2.17
C GLU A 114 -17.01 -6.07 2.86
N VAL A 115 -15.71 -6.43 2.95
CA VAL A 115 -14.69 -5.55 3.52
C VAL A 115 -14.46 -4.35 2.61
N ILE A 116 -14.32 -4.57 1.30
CA ILE A 116 -14.09 -3.51 0.31
C ILE A 116 -15.27 -2.53 0.31
N GLU A 117 -16.51 -3.04 0.32
CA GLU A 117 -17.71 -2.21 0.36
C GLU A 117 -17.77 -1.36 1.63
N LYS A 118 -17.48 -1.96 2.79
CA LYS A 118 -17.41 -1.24 4.05
C LYS A 118 -16.32 -0.16 4.04
N LEU A 119 -15.15 -0.46 3.51
CA LEU A 119 -14.05 0.50 3.38
C LEU A 119 -14.44 1.70 2.52
N LYS A 120 -15.01 1.46 1.34
CA LYS A 120 -15.50 2.50 0.44
C LYS A 120 -16.58 3.38 1.09
N ARG A 121 -17.48 2.78 1.88
CA ARG A 121 -18.57 3.52 2.53
C ARG A 121 -18.11 4.31 3.76
N SER A 122 -17.23 3.75 4.57
CA SER A 122 -16.94 4.26 5.93
C SER A 122 -15.58 4.93 6.08
N TYR A 123 -14.64 4.67 5.17
CA TYR A 123 -13.25 5.16 5.23
C TYR A 123 -12.83 5.80 3.90
N PRO A 124 -13.46 6.93 3.49
CA PRO A 124 -13.16 7.61 2.23
C PRO A 124 -11.75 8.19 2.16
N ASN A 125 -11.01 8.19 3.27
CA ASN A 125 -9.62 8.61 3.36
C ASN A 125 -8.61 7.52 2.93
N VAL A 126 -9.08 6.32 2.57
CA VAL A 126 -8.25 5.28 1.97
C VAL A 126 -8.12 5.56 0.48
N ASP A 127 -6.89 5.62 -0.02
CA ASP A 127 -6.61 6.04 -1.39
C ASP A 127 -6.44 4.87 -2.35
N VAL A 128 -5.81 3.78 -1.88
CA VAL A 128 -5.48 2.63 -2.73
C VAL A 128 -5.86 1.33 -2.01
N ILE A 129 -6.54 0.41 -2.71
CA ILE A 129 -6.91 -0.92 -2.20
C ILE A 129 -6.52 -1.96 -3.25
N PHE A 130 -5.77 -2.99 -2.86
CA PHE A 130 -5.39 -4.08 -3.74
C PHE A 130 -5.23 -5.42 -3.02
N GLY A 131 -5.55 -6.53 -3.70
CA GLY A 131 -5.38 -7.88 -3.16
C GLY A 131 -3.96 -8.43 -3.37
N THR A 132 -3.67 -9.60 -2.77
CA THR A 132 -2.35 -10.26 -2.86
C THR A 132 -1.95 -10.60 -4.30
N HIS A 133 -2.92 -10.93 -5.15
CA HIS A 133 -2.68 -11.23 -6.56
C HIS A 133 -2.22 -10.02 -7.38
N ASN A 134 -2.37 -8.79 -6.87
CA ASN A 134 -2.08 -7.56 -7.60
C ASN A 134 -0.98 -6.71 -6.94
N ILE A 135 -0.21 -7.27 -5.99
CA ILE A 135 0.89 -6.54 -5.33
C ILE A 135 1.88 -5.96 -6.34
N PHE A 136 2.18 -6.70 -7.40
CA PHE A 136 3.10 -6.24 -8.45
C PHE A 136 2.61 -4.98 -9.17
N LYS A 137 1.29 -4.71 -9.17
CA LYS A 137 0.69 -3.50 -9.77
C LYS A 137 0.69 -2.30 -8.83
N PHE A 138 1.22 -2.43 -7.61
CA PHE A 138 1.26 -1.34 -6.65
C PHE A 138 1.90 -0.05 -7.21
N PRO A 139 3.00 -0.08 -7.99
CA PRO A 139 3.53 1.12 -8.66
C PRO A 139 2.51 1.84 -9.54
N GLU A 140 1.81 1.10 -10.40
CA GLU A 140 0.77 1.63 -11.28
C GLU A 140 -0.41 2.25 -10.50
N LEU A 141 -0.87 1.55 -9.47
CA LEU A 141 -1.97 2.01 -8.62
C LEU A 141 -1.59 3.28 -7.85
N LEU A 142 -0.36 3.33 -7.33
CA LEU A 142 0.16 4.49 -6.62
C LEU A 142 0.30 5.70 -7.54
N HIS A 143 0.89 5.52 -8.73
CA HIS A 143 0.99 6.58 -9.73
C HIS A 143 -0.39 7.13 -10.13
N SER A 144 -1.42 6.29 -10.17
CA SER A 144 -2.78 6.75 -10.52
C SER A 144 -3.41 7.66 -9.46
N ARG A 145 -2.84 7.66 -8.25
CA ARG A 145 -3.28 8.47 -7.11
C ARG A 145 -2.44 9.75 -6.93
N LEU A 146 -1.14 9.70 -7.25
CA LEU A 146 -0.23 10.85 -7.23
C LEU A 146 -0.63 11.88 -8.29
#